data_AF-A0A1H7PU90-F1
#
_entry.id   AF-A0A1H7PU90-F1
#
_cell.length_a   1.000
_cell.length_b   1.000
_cell.length_c   1.000
_cell.angle_alpha   90.00
_cell.angle_beta   90.00
_cell.angle_gamma   90.00
#
_symmetry.space_group_name_H-M   'P 1'
#
loop_
_entity.id
_entity.type
_entity.pdbx_description
1 polymer ?
#
loop_
_entity_poly.entity_id
_entity_poly.type
_entity_poly.pdbx_seq_one_letter_code
_entity_poly.pdbx_strand_id
1 'polypeptide(L)'
;MKQSDLTARFVQRPQNYAWFLGAGASRNSGLPTATDILLDLKRRYYRQEENQDISPQDIQNEAVQTRIQSFMDSRGFPARWSENEYTTYFEKIFGENTERQRQYISAILSEDKVALSVGNRVLGALMSEKLCRAVFTTNFDTVVEKAIAEMSGRSLSAYHLEGAHNAKNALDNEEYPFYCKLHGDFRYDSIKNFSSDLEKQNDALSACLVNAGNRFGFIVVGYSGRDKSVMELFHQVLETQNPFPHGLYWTGIKGTSINPAVTVFLEKARNKDIDAQYVEIETFDSFMLRLWRNIDGKPPQLDTKVRKARLSEVNIELTPSGQQGPVLRLNAFPILSTPQKCLSLTFKSPKDWGELREAT
;
A
#
# COMPACT_ATOMS: atom_id res chain seq x y z
N MET A 1 15.10 7.33 -9.07
CA MET A 1 14.54 8.71 -9.04
C MET A 1 14.22 9.11 -7.59
N LYS A 2 14.35 10.39 -7.20
CA LYS A 2 13.97 10.81 -5.84
C LYS A 2 12.46 11.03 -5.72
N GLN A 3 11.90 10.77 -4.54
CA GLN A 3 10.48 11.01 -4.25
C GLN A 3 10.04 12.47 -4.49
N SER A 4 10.94 13.44 -4.28
CA SER A 4 10.70 14.86 -4.58
C SER A 4 10.34 15.10 -6.04
N ASP A 5 11.03 14.42 -6.95
CA ASP A 5 10.92 14.63 -8.37
C ASP A 5 9.56 14.09 -8.86
N LEU A 6 9.13 12.96 -8.30
CA LEU A 6 7.82 12.37 -8.61
C LEU A 6 6.71 13.28 -8.09
N THR A 7 6.89 13.84 -6.89
CA THR A 7 5.94 14.81 -6.32
C THR A 7 5.79 16.01 -7.24
N ALA A 8 6.89 16.60 -7.70
CA ALA A 8 6.86 17.77 -8.58
C ALA A 8 6.14 17.47 -9.91
N ARG A 9 6.42 16.32 -10.53
CA ARG A 9 5.77 15.88 -11.77
C ARG A 9 4.28 15.59 -11.60
N PHE A 10 3.91 14.91 -10.52
CA PHE A 10 2.52 14.59 -10.22
C PHE A 10 1.69 15.87 -10.04
N VAL A 11 2.18 16.81 -9.24
CA VAL A 11 1.46 18.04 -8.88
C VAL A 11 1.16 18.94 -10.10
N GLN A 12 2.04 18.94 -11.11
CA GLN A 12 1.82 19.75 -12.33
C GLN A 12 0.59 19.29 -13.13
N ARG A 13 0.39 17.98 -13.24
CA ARG A 13 -0.74 17.38 -13.98
C ARG A 13 -1.22 16.10 -13.29
N PRO A 14 -1.91 16.18 -12.13
CA PRO A 14 -2.32 14.98 -11.37
C PRO A 14 -3.20 14.04 -12.21
N GLN A 15 -4.04 14.65 -13.04
CA GLN A 15 -5.04 13.99 -13.89
C GLN A 15 -4.42 13.08 -14.97
N ASN A 16 -3.13 13.25 -15.26
CA ASN A 16 -2.40 12.47 -16.24
C ASN A 16 -1.92 11.11 -15.69
N TYR A 17 -2.15 10.85 -14.39
CA TYR A 17 -1.70 9.64 -13.73
C TYR A 17 -2.89 8.78 -13.27
N ALA A 18 -2.84 7.51 -13.64
CA ALA A 18 -3.62 6.45 -13.02
C ALA A 18 -2.81 5.83 -11.88
N TRP A 19 -3.52 5.25 -10.92
CA TRP A 19 -2.91 4.61 -9.75
C TRP A 19 -3.17 3.13 -9.75
N PHE A 20 -2.15 2.36 -9.39
CA PHE A 20 -2.29 0.94 -9.11
C PHE A 20 -1.99 0.69 -7.62
N LEU A 21 -2.97 0.19 -6.89
CA LEU A 21 -2.88 -0.08 -5.46
C LEU A 21 -2.75 -1.58 -5.21
N GLY A 22 -1.68 -1.97 -4.53
CA GLY A 22 -1.54 -3.32 -3.98
C GLY A 22 -1.90 -3.37 -2.50
N ALA A 23 -1.79 -4.57 -1.91
CA ALA A 23 -2.16 -4.82 -0.51
C ALA A 23 -1.38 -3.94 0.48
N GLY A 24 -0.16 -3.52 0.13
CA GLY A 24 0.65 -2.64 0.95
C GLY A 24 0.05 -1.24 1.17
N ALA A 25 -0.82 -0.76 0.27
CA ALA A 25 -1.52 0.52 0.46
C ALA A 25 -2.56 0.45 1.59
N SER A 26 -3.22 -0.70 1.74
CA SER A 26 -4.24 -0.93 2.77
C SER A 26 -3.68 -1.34 4.13
N ARG A 27 -2.37 -1.67 4.23
CA ARG A 27 -1.74 -2.19 5.46
C ARG A 27 -1.90 -1.26 6.67
N ASN A 28 -1.74 0.05 6.47
CA ASN A 28 -1.93 1.05 7.53
C ASN A 28 -3.40 1.22 7.95
N SER A 29 -4.33 0.60 7.22
CA SER A 29 -5.77 0.64 7.50
C SER A 29 -6.23 -0.48 8.43
N GLY A 30 -5.31 -1.28 8.96
CA GLY A 30 -5.61 -2.44 9.81
C GLY A 30 -5.88 -3.73 9.04
N LEU A 31 -5.74 -3.73 7.71
CA LEU A 31 -5.91 -4.93 6.89
C LEU A 31 -4.57 -5.63 6.62
N PRO A 32 -4.48 -6.96 6.82
CA PRO A 32 -3.26 -7.69 6.58
C PRO A 32 -2.97 -7.81 5.08
N THR A 33 -1.69 -7.79 4.70
CA THR A 33 -1.26 -8.18 3.36
C THR A 33 -1.27 -9.71 3.18
N ALA A 34 -1.18 -10.20 1.95
CA ALA A 34 -1.02 -11.64 1.70
C ALA A 34 0.19 -12.25 2.44
N THR A 35 1.27 -11.48 2.59
CA THR A 35 2.45 -11.88 3.38
C THR A 35 2.15 -11.92 4.89
N ASP A 36 1.41 -10.95 5.41
CA ASP A 36 0.99 -10.94 6.82
C ASP A 36 0.07 -12.16 7.12
N ILE A 37 -0.84 -12.50 6.19
CA ILE A 37 -1.70 -13.70 6.29
C ILE A 37 -0.85 -14.97 6.30
N LEU A 38 0.11 -15.11 5.38
CA LEU A 38 1.03 -16.26 5.35
C LEU A 38 1.83 -16.41 6.64
N LEU A 39 2.32 -15.30 7.19
CA LEU A 39 3.04 -15.31 8.47
C LEU A 39 2.13 -15.72 9.63
N ASP A 40 0.88 -15.24 9.67
CA ASP A 40 -0.10 -15.65 10.69
C ASP A 40 -0.44 -17.15 10.58
N LEU A 41 -0.61 -17.67 9.37
CA LEU A 41 -0.83 -19.10 9.13
C LEU A 41 0.35 -19.95 9.59
N LYS A 42 1.58 -19.56 9.20
CA LYS A 42 2.83 -20.18 9.65
C LYS A 42 2.92 -20.21 11.17
N ARG A 43 2.63 -19.09 11.83
CA ARG A 43 2.65 -18.97 13.29
C ARG A 43 1.67 -19.92 13.96
N ARG A 44 0.43 -19.97 13.46
CA ARG A 44 -0.63 -20.82 14.02
C ARG A 44 -0.29 -22.29 13.88
N TYR A 45 0.20 -22.69 12.70
CA TYR A 45 0.61 -24.06 12.44
C TYR A 45 1.80 -24.46 13.32
N TYR A 46 2.83 -23.60 13.40
CA TYR A 46 3.98 -23.81 14.28
C TYR A 46 3.57 -23.95 15.76
N ARG A 47 2.71 -23.05 16.25
CA ARG A 47 2.19 -23.10 17.62
C ARG A 47 1.43 -24.39 17.91
N GLN A 48 0.64 -24.87 16.94
CA GLN A 48 -0.13 -26.10 17.10
C GLN A 48 0.77 -27.34 17.21
N GLU A 49 1.79 -27.43 16.35
CA GLU A 49 2.65 -28.62 16.26
C GLU A 49 3.74 -28.65 17.33
N GLU A 50 4.38 -27.51 17.63
CA GLU A 50 5.50 -27.43 18.57
C GLU A 50 5.07 -27.03 19.99
N ASN A 51 3.79 -26.72 20.19
CA ASN A 51 3.22 -26.25 21.46
C ASN A 51 3.97 -25.05 22.07
N GLN A 52 4.51 -24.18 21.22
CA GLN A 52 5.20 -22.95 21.61
C GLN A 52 4.38 -21.74 21.19
N ASP A 53 4.11 -20.85 22.15
CA ASP A 53 3.45 -19.59 21.83
C ASP A 53 4.49 -18.56 21.36
N ILE A 54 4.26 -18.02 20.17
CA ILE A 54 5.08 -16.96 19.57
C ILE A 54 4.19 -15.74 19.47
N SER A 55 4.61 -14.63 20.08
CA SER A 55 3.80 -13.41 20.05
C SER A 55 3.74 -12.83 18.63
N PRO A 56 2.72 -12.03 18.29
CA PRO A 56 2.67 -11.29 17.04
C PRO A 56 3.81 -10.28 16.83
N GLN A 57 4.50 -9.89 17.90
CA GLN A 57 5.65 -8.99 17.82
C GLN A 57 6.93 -9.77 17.47
N ASP A 58 7.10 -10.95 18.04
CA ASP A 58 8.27 -11.81 17.80
C ASP A 58 8.34 -12.29 16.35
N ILE A 59 7.19 -12.51 15.69
CA ILE A 59 7.19 -12.92 14.28
C ILE A 59 7.69 -11.84 13.32
N GLN A 60 7.83 -10.58 13.76
CA GLN A 60 8.48 -9.55 12.96
C GLN A 60 10.00 -9.70 12.94
N ASN A 61 10.58 -10.48 13.85
CA ASN A 61 12.02 -10.74 13.89
C ASN A 61 12.42 -11.74 12.81
N GLU A 62 13.42 -11.38 12.00
CA GLU A 62 13.90 -12.21 10.89
C GLU A 62 14.43 -13.57 11.35
N ALA A 63 15.09 -13.66 12.51
CA ALA A 63 15.58 -14.92 13.06
C ALA A 63 14.42 -15.87 13.40
N VAL A 64 13.32 -15.32 13.95
CA VAL A 64 12.10 -16.09 14.27
C VAL A 64 11.41 -16.54 12.99
N GLN A 65 11.29 -15.66 11.99
CA GLN A 65 10.74 -16.04 10.67
C GLN A 65 11.54 -17.16 10.02
N THR A 66 12.88 -17.08 10.06
CA THR A 66 13.76 -18.11 9.50
C THR A 66 13.59 -19.44 10.23
N ARG A 67 13.52 -19.43 11.57
CA ARG A 67 13.27 -20.65 12.35
C ARG A 67 11.92 -21.29 12.00
N ILE A 68 10.85 -20.50 11.94
CA ILE A 68 9.52 -20.99 11.56
C ILE A 68 9.57 -21.53 10.13
N GLN A 69 10.22 -20.83 9.20
CA GLN A 69 10.35 -21.28 7.82
C GLN A 69 11.06 -22.63 7.73
N SER A 70 12.20 -22.81 8.40
CA SER A 70 12.92 -24.09 8.41
C SER A 70 12.06 -25.23 8.97
N PHE A 71 11.21 -24.95 9.96
CA PHE A 71 10.22 -25.91 10.42
C PHE A 71 9.19 -26.25 9.33
N MET A 72 8.62 -25.24 8.67
CA MET A 72 7.65 -25.46 7.58
C MET A 72 8.28 -26.28 6.45
N ASP A 73 9.52 -25.97 6.06
CA ASP A 73 10.26 -26.71 5.04
C ASP A 73 10.43 -28.19 5.42
N SER A 74 10.74 -28.47 6.70
CA SER A 74 10.86 -29.85 7.20
C SER A 74 9.55 -30.64 7.18
N ARG A 75 8.41 -29.95 7.20
CA ARG A 75 7.05 -30.52 7.08
C ARG A 75 6.57 -30.58 5.62
N GLY A 76 7.47 -30.31 4.66
CA GLY A 76 7.20 -30.35 3.23
C GLY A 76 6.34 -29.19 2.72
N PHE A 77 6.21 -28.09 3.47
CA PHE A 77 5.65 -26.86 2.91
C PHE A 77 6.62 -26.24 1.91
N PRO A 78 6.12 -25.46 0.94
CA PRO A 78 7.00 -24.82 -0.02
C PRO A 78 7.89 -23.76 0.64
N ALA A 79 9.05 -23.57 0.02
CA ALA A 79 10.05 -22.59 0.43
C ALA A 79 9.48 -21.16 0.41
N ARG A 80 10.06 -20.30 1.25
CA ARG A 80 9.70 -18.88 1.31
C ARG A 80 9.78 -18.25 -0.08
N TRP A 81 8.72 -17.54 -0.47
CA TRP A 81 8.60 -16.87 -1.76
C TRP A 81 8.38 -17.78 -2.97
N SER A 82 8.02 -19.06 -2.78
CA SER A 82 7.58 -19.88 -3.90
C SER A 82 6.26 -19.33 -4.50
N GLU A 83 6.04 -19.61 -5.78
CA GLU A 83 4.86 -19.11 -6.50
C GLU A 83 3.54 -19.67 -5.96
N ASN A 84 3.59 -20.92 -5.54
CA ASN A 84 2.49 -21.69 -4.97
C ASN A 84 2.44 -21.61 -3.43
N GLU A 85 3.25 -20.76 -2.80
CA GLU A 85 3.33 -20.65 -1.33
C GLU A 85 1.96 -20.37 -0.72
N TYR A 86 1.26 -19.33 -1.20
CA TYR A 86 -0.05 -18.97 -0.68
C TYR A 86 -1.06 -20.12 -0.81
N THR A 87 -1.26 -20.63 -2.03
CA THR A 87 -2.24 -21.69 -2.31
C THR A 87 -1.94 -22.97 -1.54
N THR A 88 -0.70 -23.45 -1.56
CA THR A 88 -0.32 -24.69 -0.88
C THR A 88 -0.42 -24.59 0.64
N TYR A 89 -0.13 -23.43 1.24
CA TYR A 89 -0.30 -23.25 2.68
C TYR A 89 -1.78 -23.31 3.08
N PHE A 90 -2.66 -22.66 2.32
CA PHE A 90 -4.10 -22.74 2.57
C PHE A 90 -4.62 -24.18 2.41
N GLU A 91 -4.25 -24.86 1.32
CA GLU A 91 -4.64 -26.25 1.07
C GLU A 91 -4.15 -27.18 2.18
N LYS A 92 -2.89 -27.06 2.62
CA LYS A 92 -2.34 -27.94 3.67
C LYS A 92 -2.89 -27.66 5.06
N ILE A 93 -3.12 -26.39 5.42
CA ILE A 93 -3.55 -26.02 6.78
C ILE A 93 -5.05 -26.24 6.98
N PHE A 94 -5.86 -25.93 5.96
CA PHE A 94 -7.31 -26.06 6.05
C PHE A 94 -7.84 -27.37 5.47
N GLY A 95 -7.12 -28.02 4.56
CA GLY A 95 -7.57 -29.24 3.89
C GLY A 95 -8.87 -29.00 3.13
N GLU A 96 -9.82 -29.93 3.30
CA GLU A 96 -11.17 -29.83 2.72
C GLU A 96 -12.13 -28.96 3.55
N ASN A 97 -11.69 -28.42 4.69
CA ASN A 97 -12.55 -27.63 5.58
C ASN A 97 -12.71 -26.18 5.10
N THR A 98 -13.47 -26.03 4.02
CA THR A 98 -13.79 -24.74 3.38
C THR A 98 -14.48 -23.77 4.34
N GLU A 99 -15.26 -24.27 5.29
CA GLU A 99 -15.95 -23.44 6.28
C GLU A 99 -14.97 -22.78 7.26
N ARG A 100 -14.01 -23.54 7.78
CA ARG A 100 -12.95 -23.00 8.66
C ARG A 100 -12.09 -21.97 7.92
N GLN A 101 -11.78 -22.22 6.65
CA GLN A 101 -11.08 -21.26 5.80
C GLN A 101 -11.89 -19.96 5.64
N ARG A 102 -13.19 -20.06 5.32
CA ARG A 102 -14.08 -18.90 5.21
C ARG A 102 -14.12 -18.10 6.49
N GLN A 103 -14.34 -18.75 7.63
CA GLN A 103 -14.40 -18.07 8.93
C GLN A 103 -13.08 -17.35 9.25
N TYR A 104 -11.94 -17.96 8.94
CA TYR A 104 -10.62 -17.33 9.11
C TYR A 104 -10.48 -16.06 8.24
N ILE A 105 -10.78 -16.16 6.95
CA ILE A 105 -10.68 -15.04 6.00
C ILE A 105 -11.64 -13.91 6.42
N SER A 106 -12.90 -14.23 6.71
CA SER A 106 -13.89 -13.25 7.16
C SER A 106 -13.47 -12.55 8.45
N ALA A 107 -12.87 -13.28 9.41
CA ALA A 107 -12.41 -12.69 10.66
C ALA A 107 -11.18 -11.78 10.47
N ILE A 108 -10.27 -12.12 9.54
CA ILE A 108 -9.03 -11.36 9.33
C ILE A 108 -9.24 -10.15 8.42
N LEU A 109 -10.17 -10.23 7.46
CA LEU A 109 -10.55 -9.16 6.54
C LEU A 109 -11.83 -8.41 6.97
N SER A 110 -12.27 -8.59 8.22
CA SER A 110 -13.47 -7.95 8.75
C SER A 110 -13.42 -6.43 8.58
N GLU A 111 -14.51 -5.88 8.04
CA GLU A 111 -14.68 -4.46 7.78
C GLU A 111 -14.65 -3.58 9.04
N ASP A 112 -14.95 -4.15 10.20
CA ASP A 112 -14.94 -3.45 11.50
C ASP A 112 -13.53 -3.07 11.95
N LYS A 113 -12.51 -3.74 11.40
CA LYS A 113 -11.09 -3.46 11.68
C LYS A 113 -10.52 -2.37 10.77
N VAL A 114 -11.27 -1.93 9.76
CA VAL A 114 -10.79 -0.98 8.77
C VAL A 114 -10.83 0.43 9.34
N ALA A 115 -9.68 0.97 9.69
CA ALA A 115 -9.51 2.37 10.06
C ALA A 115 -8.86 3.13 8.90
N LEU A 116 -9.52 4.16 8.36
CA LEU A 116 -8.94 4.90 7.24
C LEU A 116 -7.66 5.64 7.66
N SER A 117 -6.53 5.26 7.04
CA SER A 117 -5.26 5.96 7.19
C SER A 117 -5.32 7.35 6.54
N VAL A 118 -4.32 8.18 6.83
CA VAL A 118 -4.24 9.51 6.23
C VAL A 118 -4.00 9.41 4.72
N GLY A 119 -3.23 8.42 4.26
CA GLY A 119 -3.01 8.18 2.83
C GLY A 119 -4.30 7.85 2.08
N ASN A 120 -5.19 7.04 2.68
CA ASN A 120 -6.49 6.75 2.08
C ASN A 120 -7.35 8.00 1.96
N ARG A 121 -7.38 8.85 3.00
CA ARG A 121 -8.14 10.11 2.96
C ARG A 121 -7.62 11.06 1.89
N VAL A 122 -6.30 11.14 1.73
CA VAL A 122 -5.72 11.90 0.61
C VAL A 122 -6.18 11.32 -0.73
N LEU A 123 -6.08 10.00 -0.93
CA LEU A 123 -6.54 9.36 -2.17
C LEU A 123 -8.02 9.67 -2.44
N GLY A 124 -8.87 9.51 -1.42
CA GLY A 124 -10.29 9.86 -1.49
C GLY A 124 -10.51 11.32 -1.87
N ALA A 125 -9.73 12.26 -1.31
CA ALA A 125 -9.77 13.67 -1.67
C ALA A 125 -9.37 13.91 -3.14
N LEU A 126 -8.28 13.28 -3.60
CA LEU A 126 -7.80 13.40 -4.98
C LEU A 126 -8.82 12.87 -6.00
N MET A 127 -9.45 11.74 -5.71
CA MET A 127 -10.50 11.17 -6.58
C MET A 127 -11.77 12.04 -6.57
N SER A 128 -12.15 12.57 -5.40
CA SER A 128 -13.31 13.45 -5.26
C SER A 128 -13.18 14.74 -6.09
N GLU A 129 -11.96 15.28 -6.16
CA GLU A 129 -11.64 16.48 -6.95
C GLU A 129 -11.21 16.17 -8.40
N LYS A 130 -11.39 14.92 -8.86
CA LYS A 130 -10.97 14.45 -10.20
C LYS A 130 -9.49 14.68 -10.51
N LEU A 131 -8.65 14.88 -9.49
CA LEU A 131 -7.19 14.97 -9.59
C LEU A 131 -6.57 13.59 -9.76
N CYS A 132 -7.23 12.53 -9.28
CA CYS A 132 -6.95 11.15 -9.60
C CYS A 132 -8.12 10.60 -10.41
N ARG A 133 -7.93 10.41 -11.72
CA ARG A 133 -9.02 10.02 -12.64
C ARG A 133 -9.30 8.52 -12.63
N ALA A 134 -8.26 7.69 -12.51
CA ALA A 134 -8.39 6.24 -12.58
C ALA A 134 -7.56 5.55 -11.49
N VAL A 135 -8.17 4.58 -10.81
CA VAL A 135 -7.53 3.72 -9.81
C VAL A 135 -7.82 2.26 -10.12
N PHE A 136 -6.77 1.44 -10.11
CA PHE A 136 -6.83 -0.01 -10.22
C PHE A 136 -6.31 -0.63 -8.95
N THR A 137 -6.90 -1.75 -8.52
CA THR A 137 -6.44 -2.47 -7.34
C THR A 137 -6.62 -3.97 -7.50
N THR A 138 -5.76 -4.72 -6.81
CA THR A 138 -5.93 -6.17 -6.58
C THR A 138 -6.58 -6.48 -5.24
N ASN A 139 -6.82 -5.44 -4.42
CA ASN A 139 -7.37 -5.61 -3.09
C ASN A 139 -8.88 -5.79 -3.15
N PHE A 140 -9.39 -6.69 -2.33
CA PHE A 140 -10.81 -6.95 -2.17
C PHE A 140 -11.49 -5.99 -1.19
N ASP A 141 -10.70 -5.26 -0.42
CA ASP A 141 -11.19 -4.39 0.64
C ASP A 141 -12.02 -3.20 0.13
N THR A 142 -12.75 -2.57 1.05
CA THR A 142 -13.60 -1.40 0.79
C THR A 142 -12.92 -0.08 1.18
N VAL A 143 -11.58 -0.06 1.32
CA VAL A 143 -10.83 1.07 1.88
C VAL A 143 -10.97 2.32 1.00
N VAL A 144 -10.87 2.18 -0.32
CA VAL A 144 -10.96 3.30 -1.27
C VAL A 144 -12.37 3.87 -1.29
N GLU A 145 -13.38 3.01 -1.30
CA GLU A 145 -14.80 3.37 -1.28
C GLU A 145 -15.16 4.13 0.00
N LYS A 146 -14.73 3.60 1.16
CA LYS A 146 -14.90 4.26 2.46
C LYS A 146 -14.19 5.61 2.49
N ALA A 147 -13.00 5.71 1.91
CA ALA A 147 -12.26 6.97 1.86
C ALA A 147 -13.01 8.04 1.06
N ILE A 148 -13.57 7.71 -0.09
CA ILE A 148 -14.34 8.67 -0.90
C ILE A 148 -15.63 9.06 -0.20
N ALA A 149 -16.32 8.10 0.42
CA ALA A 149 -17.52 8.38 1.22
C ALA A 149 -17.21 9.33 2.38
N GLU A 150 -16.11 9.12 3.12
CA GLU A 150 -15.71 10.01 4.21
C GLU A 150 -15.35 11.42 3.70
N MET A 151 -14.62 11.51 2.58
CA MET A 151 -14.10 12.78 2.06
C MET A 151 -15.19 13.61 1.38
N SER A 152 -15.97 13.03 0.47
CA SER A 152 -16.94 13.73 -0.36
C SER A 152 -18.40 13.59 0.08
N GLY A 153 -18.71 12.62 0.96
CA GLY A 153 -20.10 12.25 1.26
C GLY A 153 -20.81 11.51 0.12
N ARG A 154 -20.11 11.16 -0.96
CA ARG A 154 -20.65 10.40 -2.10
C ARG A 154 -20.22 8.95 -2.01
N SER A 155 -21.11 8.04 -2.41
CA SER A 155 -20.73 6.65 -2.64
C SER A 155 -19.97 6.53 -3.96
N LEU A 156 -18.91 5.73 -3.96
CA LEU A 156 -18.24 5.30 -5.18
C LEU A 156 -18.59 3.84 -5.42
N SER A 157 -19.16 3.53 -6.58
CA SER A 157 -19.31 2.15 -7.03
C SER A 157 -18.02 1.70 -7.70
N ALA A 158 -17.42 0.62 -7.18
CA ALA A 158 -16.26 -0.01 -7.82
C ALA A 158 -16.71 -0.88 -9.00
N TYR A 159 -16.01 -0.79 -10.14
CA TYR A 159 -16.15 -1.78 -11.20
C TYR A 159 -15.42 -3.07 -10.79
N HIS A 160 -16.11 -4.20 -10.92
CA HIS A 160 -15.63 -5.54 -10.60
C HIS A 160 -16.16 -6.53 -11.66
N LEU A 161 -15.84 -7.82 -11.54
CA LEU A 161 -16.18 -8.85 -12.53
C LEU A 161 -17.66 -8.82 -12.95
N GLU A 162 -18.58 -8.66 -12.01
CA GLU A 162 -20.04 -8.58 -12.24
C GLU A 162 -20.51 -7.33 -13.01
N GLY A 163 -19.59 -6.44 -13.43
CA GLY A 163 -19.87 -5.23 -14.21
C GLY A 163 -18.79 -4.88 -15.24
N ALA A 164 -17.96 -5.84 -15.66
CA ALA A 164 -16.78 -5.58 -16.49
C ALA A 164 -17.07 -4.87 -17.82
N HIS A 165 -18.21 -5.17 -18.47
CA HIS A 165 -18.60 -4.50 -19.72
C HIS A 165 -18.88 -3.00 -19.51
N ASN A 166 -19.45 -2.63 -18.36
CA ASN A 166 -19.69 -1.23 -18.02
C ASN A 166 -18.40 -0.50 -17.67
N ALA A 167 -17.38 -1.21 -17.18
CA ALA A 167 -16.08 -0.64 -16.84
C ALA A 167 -15.36 -0.07 -18.07
N LYS A 168 -15.32 -0.85 -19.17
CA LYS A 168 -14.69 -0.40 -20.41
C LYS A 168 -15.37 0.84 -20.98
N ASN A 169 -16.70 0.82 -21.06
CA ASN A 169 -17.48 1.96 -21.54
C ASN A 169 -17.28 3.20 -20.67
N ALA A 170 -17.29 3.06 -19.34
CA ALA A 170 -17.08 4.18 -18.43
C ALA A 170 -15.68 4.80 -18.60
N LEU A 171 -14.65 3.96 -18.76
CA LEU A 171 -13.30 4.44 -19.02
C LEU A 171 -13.23 5.17 -20.38
N ASP A 172 -13.77 4.58 -21.44
CA ASP A 172 -13.76 5.15 -22.79
C ASP A 172 -14.57 6.46 -22.88
N ASN A 173 -15.67 6.57 -22.13
CA ASN A 173 -16.51 7.78 -22.02
C ASN A 173 -15.98 8.84 -21.03
N GLU A 174 -14.83 8.61 -20.40
CA GLU A 174 -14.22 9.52 -19.41
C GLU A 174 -15.09 9.78 -18.16
N GLU A 175 -15.82 8.75 -17.71
CA GLU A 175 -16.65 8.80 -16.50
C GLU A 175 -15.77 8.72 -15.24
N TYR A 176 -15.25 9.87 -14.79
CA TYR A 176 -14.35 9.96 -13.63
C TYR A 176 -15.05 10.43 -12.34
N PRO A 177 -14.63 9.92 -11.16
CA PRO A 177 -13.49 9.02 -10.94
C PRO A 177 -13.79 7.55 -11.26
N PHE A 178 -12.86 6.90 -11.96
CA PHE A 178 -12.92 5.49 -12.33
C PHE A 178 -12.17 4.64 -11.31
N TYR A 179 -12.79 3.57 -10.83
CA TYR A 179 -12.17 2.62 -9.90
C TYR A 179 -12.48 1.18 -10.28
N CYS A 180 -11.44 0.37 -10.47
CA CYS A 180 -11.54 -1.00 -10.95
C CYS A 180 -10.78 -1.96 -10.03
N LYS A 181 -11.45 -3.03 -9.61
CA LYS A 181 -10.86 -4.16 -8.89
C LYS A 181 -10.61 -5.31 -9.86
N LEU A 182 -9.34 -5.59 -10.17
CA LEU A 182 -8.96 -6.57 -11.20
C LEU A 182 -9.35 -7.99 -10.82
N HIS A 183 -9.19 -8.35 -9.55
CA HIS A 183 -9.50 -9.70 -9.07
C HIS A 183 -10.97 -9.90 -8.70
N GLY A 184 -11.89 -9.00 -9.04
CA GLY A 184 -13.30 -9.10 -8.64
C GLY A 184 -13.50 -9.17 -7.13
N ASP A 185 -14.75 -9.28 -6.67
CA ASP A 185 -15.08 -9.47 -5.25
C ASP A 185 -15.20 -10.98 -4.96
N PHE A 186 -14.09 -11.72 -5.05
CA PHE A 186 -14.09 -13.14 -4.67
C PHE A 186 -14.06 -13.29 -3.15
N ARG A 187 -15.16 -12.93 -2.49
CA ARG A 187 -15.39 -13.40 -1.11
C ARG A 187 -15.55 -14.92 -1.06
N TYR A 188 -15.87 -15.57 -2.17
CA TYR A 188 -16.21 -16.98 -2.21
C TYR A 188 -15.91 -17.54 -3.60
N ASP A 189 -14.79 -18.24 -3.74
CA ASP A 189 -14.68 -19.54 -4.43
C ASP A 189 -13.26 -19.78 -4.95
N SER A 190 -12.85 -21.02 -4.78
CA SER A 190 -11.52 -21.55 -5.06
C SER A 190 -10.94 -21.07 -6.40
N ILE A 191 -9.67 -20.67 -6.35
CA ILE A 191 -8.73 -20.27 -7.43
C ILE A 191 -8.62 -21.29 -8.60
N LYS A 192 -9.46 -22.34 -8.67
CA LYS A 192 -9.27 -23.49 -9.57
C LYS A 192 -10.39 -23.78 -10.57
N ASN A 193 -11.53 -23.07 -10.56
CA ASN A 193 -12.60 -23.33 -11.52
C ASN A 193 -13.20 -22.02 -12.06
N PHE A 194 -12.59 -21.45 -13.10
CA PHE A 194 -13.26 -20.38 -13.86
C PHE A 194 -14.29 -21.01 -14.80
N SER A 195 -15.53 -20.51 -14.75
CA SER A 195 -16.46 -20.70 -15.86
C SER A 195 -16.03 -19.81 -17.04
N SER A 196 -16.40 -20.18 -18.27
CA SER A 196 -16.05 -19.42 -19.48
C SER A 196 -16.50 -17.95 -19.45
N ASP A 197 -17.51 -17.63 -18.63
CA ASP A 197 -18.02 -16.27 -18.49
C ASP A 197 -17.18 -15.42 -17.51
N LEU A 198 -16.61 -16.04 -16.47
CA LEU A 198 -15.67 -15.37 -15.57
C LEU A 198 -14.34 -15.06 -16.27
N GLU A 199 -13.87 -15.94 -17.16
CA GLU A 199 -12.68 -15.69 -17.99
C GLU A 199 -12.89 -14.45 -18.89
N LYS A 200 -14.02 -14.37 -19.59
CA LYS A 200 -14.34 -13.20 -20.43
C LYS A 200 -14.47 -11.90 -19.64
N GLN A 201 -15.04 -11.97 -18.42
CA GLN A 201 -15.13 -10.79 -17.55
C GLN A 201 -13.74 -10.35 -17.07
N ASN A 202 -12.86 -11.31 -16.76
CA ASN A 202 -11.47 -11.03 -16.41
C ASN A 202 -10.71 -10.40 -17.60
N ASP A 203 -10.94 -10.88 -18.82
CA ASP A 203 -10.36 -10.29 -20.03
C ASP A 203 -10.82 -8.84 -20.26
N ALA A 204 -12.09 -8.54 -19.99
CA ALA A 204 -12.61 -7.18 -20.11
C ALA A 204 -11.99 -6.21 -19.08
N LEU A 205 -11.82 -6.63 -17.83
CA LEU A 205 -11.14 -5.82 -16.80
C LEU A 205 -9.65 -5.65 -17.12
N SER A 206 -9.01 -6.71 -17.61
CA SER A 206 -7.63 -6.72 -18.10
C SER A 206 -7.44 -5.69 -19.22
N ALA A 207 -8.34 -5.68 -20.21
CA ALA A 207 -8.34 -4.70 -21.28
C ALA A 207 -8.50 -3.25 -20.77
N CYS A 208 -9.26 -3.03 -19.68
CA CYS A 208 -9.40 -1.70 -19.08
C CYS A 208 -8.06 -1.20 -18.53
N LEU A 209 -7.28 -2.05 -17.86
CA LEU A 209 -5.94 -1.66 -17.40
C LEU A 209 -5.02 -1.36 -18.57
N VAL A 210 -5.05 -2.19 -19.62
CA VAL A 210 -4.24 -1.96 -20.82
C VAL A 210 -4.60 -0.62 -21.49
N ASN A 211 -5.89 -0.35 -21.65
CA ASN A 211 -6.39 0.92 -22.20
C ASN A 211 -6.01 2.12 -21.33
N ALA A 212 -6.10 2.01 -20.01
CA ALA A 212 -5.65 3.07 -19.11
C ALA A 212 -4.14 3.29 -19.22
N GLY A 213 -3.35 2.21 -19.35
CA GLY A 213 -1.91 2.27 -19.58
C GLY A 213 -1.52 3.03 -20.84
N ASN A 214 -2.39 3.05 -21.86
CA ASN A 214 -2.17 3.81 -23.10
C ASN A 214 -2.53 5.30 -23.00
N ARG A 215 -3.24 5.70 -21.94
CA ARG A 215 -3.78 7.05 -21.75
C ARG A 215 -3.10 7.81 -20.63
N PHE A 216 -2.64 7.11 -19.61
CA PHE A 216 -2.10 7.68 -18.38
C PHE A 216 -0.68 7.22 -18.11
N GLY A 217 0.08 8.03 -17.39
CA GLY A 217 1.20 7.50 -16.62
C GLY A 217 0.68 6.69 -15.44
N PHE A 218 1.49 5.79 -14.90
CA PHE A 218 1.09 4.93 -13.78
C PHE A 218 1.94 5.19 -12.55
N ILE A 219 1.27 5.34 -11.40
CA ILE A 219 1.92 5.33 -10.09
C ILE A 219 1.50 4.04 -9.38
N VAL A 220 2.44 3.12 -9.20
CA VAL A 220 2.21 1.81 -8.58
C VAL A 220 2.63 1.88 -7.12
N VAL A 221 1.71 1.61 -6.20
CA VAL A 221 1.94 1.75 -4.75
C VAL A 221 1.45 0.54 -3.97
N GLY A 222 2.28 0.05 -3.06
CA GLY A 222 1.95 -1.09 -2.21
C GLY A 222 1.83 -2.43 -2.94
N TYR A 223 2.29 -2.50 -4.20
CA TYR A 223 2.31 -3.72 -5.00
C TYR A 223 3.74 -4.24 -5.17
N SER A 224 3.94 -5.52 -4.87
CA SER A 224 5.27 -6.16 -4.81
C SER A 224 5.70 -6.82 -6.13
N GLY A 225 4.84 -6.83 -7.15
CA GLY A 225 5.13 -7.50 -8.44
C GLY A 225 5.19 -9.02 -8.36
N ARG A 226 4.56 -9.63 -7.34
CA ARG A 226 4.55 -11.09 -7.14
C ARG A 226 3.45 -11.81 -7.91
N ASP A 227 2.37 -11.10 -8.20
CA ASP A 227 1.25 -11.68 -8.92
C ASP A 227 1.55 -11.69 -10.42
N LYS A 228 1.75 -12.88 -10.98
CA LYS A 228 2.08 -13.07 -12.39
C LYS A 228 1.00 -12.51 -13.32
N SER A 229 -0.28 -12.74 -12.99
CA SER A 229 -1.39 -12.28 -13.83
C SER A 229 -1.36 -10.77 -14.02
N VAL A 230 -1.16 -10.03 -12.94
CA VAL A 230 -1.05 -8.57 -12.94
C VAL A 230 0.22 -8.11 -13.65
N MET A 231 1.37 -8.75 -13.39
CA MET A 231 2.62 -8.42 -14.09
C MET A 231 2.49 -8.64 -15.61
N GLU A 232 1.76 -9.66 -16.02
CA GLU A 232 1.48 -9.96 -17.42
C GLU A 232 0.61 -8.87 -18.07
N LEU A 233 -0.37 -8.31 -17.35
CA LEU A 233 -1.10 -7.11 -17.83
C LEU A 233 -0.19 -5.90 -18.01
N PHE A 234 0.71 -5.65 -17.06
CA PHE A 234 1.71 -4.59 -17.19
C PHE A 234 2.63 -4.82 -18.40
N HIS A 235 3.04 -6.07 -18.65
CA HIS A 235 3.79 -6.42 -19.86
C HIS A 235 2.98 -6.22 -21.14
N GLN A 236 1.69 -6.57 -21.14
CA GLN A 236 0.81 -6.32 -22.28
C GLN A 236 0.70 -4.84 -22.60
N VAL A 237 0.65 -3.96 -21.59
CA VAL A 237 0.72 -2.50 -21.82
C VAL A 237 1.99 -2.14 -22.59
N LEU A 238 3.16 -2.68 -22.21
CA LEU A 238 4.40 -2.36 -22.91
C LEU A 238 4.39 -2.73 -24.40
N GLU A 239 3.59 -3.73 -24.80
CA GLU A 239 3.47 -4.16 -26.20
C GLU A 239 2.50 -3.30 -27.03
N THR A 240 1.87 -2.29 -26.45
CA THR A 240 0.99 -1.36 -27.17
C THR A 240 1.79 -0.27 -27.90
N GLN A 241 1.10 0.55 -28.69
CA GLN A 241 1.73 1.62 -29.48
C GLN A 241 2.17 2.83 -28.64
N ASN A 242 1.52 3.10 -27.50
CA ASN A 242 1.80 4.29 -26.68
C ASN A 242 1.75 3.95 -25.18
N PRO A 243 2.65 3.09 -24.68
CA PRO A 243 2.64 2.64 -23.30
C PRO A 243 3.06 3.75 -22.33
N PHE A 244 2.26 3.97 -21.30
CA PHE A 244 2.53 4.88 -20.18
C PHE A 244 3.02 6.28 -20.61
N PRO A 245 2.21 7.06 -21.36
CA PRO A 245 2.64 8.32 -21.98
C PRO A 245 3.13 9.41 -21.01
N HIS A 246 2.86 9.28 -19.71
CA HIS A 246 3.34 10.20 -18.68
C HIS A 246 4.35 9.56 -17.71
N GLY A 247 4.88 8.39 -18.06
CA GLY A 247 5.86 7.63 -17.29
C GLY A 247 5.22 6.60 -16.36
N LEU A 248 6.08 5.73 -15.84
CA LEU A 248 5.73 4.60 -14.99
C LEU A 248 6.58 4.66 -13.71
N TYR A 249 5.94 4.88 -12.58
CA TYR A 249 6.62 5.07 -11.30
C TYR A 249 6.22 3.98 -10.33
N TRP A 250 7.13 3.06 -10.09
CA TRP A 250 6.93 1.99 -9.12
C TRP A 250 7.48 2.41 -7.77
N THR A 251 6.62 2.48 -6.76
CA THR A 251 7.02 2.89 -5.42
C THR A 251 7.27 1.69 -4.53
N GLY A 252 8.21 1.83 -3.59
CA GLY A 252 8.36 0.86 -2.51
C GLY A 252 9.08 1.45 -1.31
N ILE A 253 8.99 0.74 -0.19
CA ILE A 253 9.48 1.24 1.09
C ILE A 253 11.01 1.30 1.04
N LYS A 254 11.58 2.43 1.45
CA LYS A 254 13.02 2.64 1.50
C LYS A 254 13.71 1.53 2.30
N GLY A 255 14.79 0.97 1.73
CA GLY A 255 15.53 -0.12 2.35
C GLY A 255 14.89 -1.51 2.20
N THR A 256 13.77 -1.65 1.49
CA THR A 256 13.22 -2.96 1.13
C THR A 256 13.77 -3.45 -0.20
N SER A 257 13.94 -4.77 -0.33
CA SER A 257 14.42 -5.37 -1.57
C SER A 257 13.36 -5.31 -2.66
N ILE A 258 13.79 -4.96 -3.87
CA ILE A 258 12.93 -4.93 -5.05
C ILE A 258 12.80 -6.35 -5.58
N ASN A 259 11.57 -6.76 -5.90
CA ASN A 259 11.34 -8.05 -6.56
C ASN A 259 12.01 -8.04 -7.95
N PRO A 260 12.82 -9.07 -8.29
CA PRO A 260 13.47 -9.16 -9.60
C PRO A 260 12.53 -8.99 -10.79
N ALA A 261 11.28 -9.46 -10.69
CA ALA A 261 10.28 -9.28 -11.74
C ALA A 261 9.98 -7.81 -12.03
N VAL A 262 9.94 -6.96 -10.99
CA VAL A 262 9.75 -5.51 -11.11
C VAL A 262 10.97 -4.86 -11.72
N THR A 263 12.18 -5.26 -11.29
CA THR A 263 13.44 -4.74 -11.85
C THR A 263 13.50 -5.01 -13.36
N VAL A 264 13.28 -6.26 -13.77
CA VAL A 264 13.28 -6.67 -15.18
C VAL A 264 12.18 -5.95 -15.97
N PHE A 265 10.99 -5.79 -15.39
CA PHE A 265 9.89 -5.06 -16.02
C PHE A 265 10.24 -3.58 -16.27
N LEU A 266 10.79 -2.90 -15.26
CA LEU A 266 11.19 -1.49 -15.40
C LEU A 266 12.33 -1.32 -16.40
N GLU A 267 13.26 -2.27 -16.49
CA GLU A 267 14.30 -2.29 -17.54
C GLU A 267 13.71 -2.42 -18.94
N LYS A 268 12.78 -3.36 -19.14
CA LYS A 268 12.07 -3.51 -20.41
C LYS A 268 11.31 -2.24 -20.81
N ALA A 269 10.66 -1.59 -19.84
CA ALA A 269 9.95 -0.33 -20.08
C ALA A 269 10.92 0.78 -20.53
N ARG A 270 12.09 0.92 -19.87
CA ARG A 270 13.11 1.90 -20.27
C ARG A 270 13.68 1.62 -21.66
N ASN A 271 13.81 0.35 -22.05
CA ASN A 271 14.26 -0.02 -23.41
C ASN A 271 13.24 0.35 -24.51
N LYS A 272 12.00 0.68 -24.14
CA LYS A 272 10.96 1.21 -25.03
C LYS A 272 10.81 2.74 -24.90
N ASP A 273 11.85 3.42 -24.41
CA ASP A 273 11.90 4.87 -24.19
C ASP A 273 10.83 5.43 -23.23
N ILE A 274 10.27 4.58 -22.37
CA ILE A 274 9.34 4.99 -21.32
C ILE A 274 10.13 5.48 -20.11
N ASP A 275 9.74 6.61 -19.53
CA ASP A 275 10.28 7.06 -18.25
C ASP A 275 9.78 6.16 -17.11
N ALA A 276 10.46 5.03 -16.92
CA ALA A 276 10.13 3.99 -15.96
C ALA A 276 11.14 3.97 -14.80
N GLN A 277 10.68 4.33 -13.61
CA GLN A 277 11.52 4.55 -12.43
C GLN A 277 11.01 3.80 -11.22
N TYR A 278 11.94 3.26 -10.42
CA TYR A 278 11.65 2.89 -9.05
C TYR A 278 11.85 4.11 -8.13
N VAL A 279 10.89 4.33 -7.24
CA VAL A 279 10.85 5.48 -6.33
C VAL A 279 10.70 5.00 -4.90
N GLU A 280 11.75 5.18 -4.10
CA GLU A 280 11.72 4.87 -2.68
C GLU A 280 10.84 5.86 -1.92
N ILE A 281 9.95 5.34 -1.07
CA ILE A 281 9.07 6.09 -0.19
C ILE A 281 9.25 5.63 1.26
N GLU A 282 8.99 6.51 2.23
CA GLU A 282 9.05 6.14 3.65
C GLU A 282 7.85 5.25 4.03
N THR A 283 6.65 5.73 3.74
CA THR A 283 5.38 5.02 3.92
C THR A 283 4.36 5.50 2.90
N PHE A 284 3.29 4.73 2.68
CA PHE A 284 2.16 5.16 1.87
C PHE A 284 1.59 6.50 2.36
N ASP A 285 1.31 6.61 3.66
CA ASP A 285 0.73 7.83 4.24
C ASP A 285 1.63 9.05 4.08
N SER A 286 2.95 8.90 4.31
CA SER A 286 3.90 10.01 4.14
C SER A 286 4.02 10.44 2.68
N PHE A 287 4.00 9.49 1.74
CA PHE A 287 4.00 9.79 0.31
C PHE A 287 2.74 10.54 -0.10
N MET A 288 1.57 10.03 0.25
CA MET A 288 0.29 10.66 -0.07
C MET A 288 0.17 12.06 0.54
N LEU A 289 0.55 12.23 1.81
CA LEU A 289 0.58 13.55 2.46
C LEU A 289 1.52 14.53 1.75
N ARG A 290 2.67 14.05 1.27
CA ARG A 290 3.61 14.88 0.51
C ARG A 290 2.98 15.35 -0.80
N LEU A 291 2.31 14.46 -1.54
CA LEU A 291 1.57 14.84 -2.75
C LEU A 291 0.50 15.88 -2.42
N TRP A 292 -0.35 15.58 -1.42
CA TRP A 292 -1.42 16.47 -0.99
C TRP A 292 -0.87 17.85 -0.70
N ARG A 293 0.13 17.99 0.18
CA ARG A 293 0.68 19.30 0.59
C ARG A 293 1.07 20.19 -0.59
N ASN A 294 1.59 19.62 -1.68
CA ASN A 294 2.10 20.37 -2.82
C ASN A 294 1.04 20.70 -3.88
N ILE A 295 -0.19 20.19 -3.80
CA ILE A 295 -1.26 20.50 -4.77
C ILE A 295 -1.85 21.88 -4.49
N ASP A 296 -1.96 22.75 -5.47
CA ASP A 296 -2.60 24.06 -5.30
C ASP A 296 -4.14 23.98 -5.40
N GLY A 297 -4.84 25.00 -4.90
CA GLY A 297 -6.30 25.13 -5.08
C GLY A 297 -7.17 24.12 -4.33
N LYS A 298 -6.66 23.50 -3.26
CA LYS A 298 -7.40 22.50 -2.47
C LYS A 298 -8.63 23.10 -1.79
N PRO A 299 -9.80 22.41 -1.81
CA PRO A 299 -10.94 22.81 -1.00
C PRO A 299 -10.60 22.76 0.51
N PRO A 300 -10.82 23.84 1.29
CA PRO A 300 -10.48 23.88 2.71
C PRO A 300 -11.15 22.78 3.54
N GLN A 301 -12.37 22.40 3.15
CA GLN A 301 -13.14 21.34 3.80
C GLN A 301 -12.45 19.97 3.66
N LEU A 302 -11.91 19.67 2.46
CA LEU A 302 -11.16 18.44 2.23
C LEU A 302 -9.81 18.46 2.93
N ASP A 303 -9.07 19.59 2.89
CA ASP A 303 -7.79 19.69 3.60
C ASP A 303 -7.96 19.47 5.12
N THR A 304 -9.03 20.01 5.70
CA THR A 304 -9.37 19.79 7.12
C THR A 304 -9.67 18.31 7.42
N LYS A 305 -10.43 17.64 6.56
CA LYS A 305 -10.73 16.20 6.69
C LYS A 305 -9.49 15.30 6.50
N VAL A 306 -8.57 15.68 5.62
CA VAL A 306 -7.28 14.98 5.48
C VAL A 306 -6.45 15.13 6.75
N ARG A 307 -6.36 16.36 7.29
CA ARG A 307 -5.56 16.70 8.47
C ARG A 307 -6.28 16.48 9.81
N LYS A 308 -7.04 15.40 9.99
CA LYS A 308 -7.75 15.11 11.28
C LYS A 308 -6.84 15.16 12.52
N ALA A 309 -5.52 15.05 12.37
CA ALA A 309 -4.57 15.35 13.45
C ALA A 309 -4.65 16.84 13.81
N ARG A 310 -5.58 17.17 14.71
CA ARG A 310 -5.55 18.46 15.42
C ARG A 310 -4.32 18.46 16.31
N LEU A 311 -3.53 19.52 16.25
CA LEU A 311 -2.64 19.87 17.34
C LEU A 311 -3.54 20.21 18.52
N SER A 312 -3.74 19.25 19.41
CA SER A 312 -4.35 19.52 20.70
C SER A 312 -3.25 20.00 21.63
N GLU A 313 -3.43 21.17 22.24
CA GLU A 313 -2.64 21.52 23.40
C GLU A 313 -2.94 20.49 24.49
N VAL A 314 -1.98 19.62 24.76
CA VAL A 314 -2.10 18.65 25.85
C VAL A 314 -1.51 19.32 27.08
N ASN A 315 -2.39 19.78 27.97
CA ASN A 315 -1.97 20.17 29.31
C ASN A 315 -1.88 18.91 30.15
N ILE A 316 -0.75 18.20 30.07
CA ILE A 316 -0.45 17.09 30.97
C ILE A 316 -0.12 17.72 32.31
N GLU A 317 -1.08 17.72 33.24
CA GLU A 317 -0.83 18.14 34.62
C GLU A 317 0.31 17.30 35.19
N LEU A 318 1.45 17.95 35.44
CA LEU A 318 2.56 17.31 36.10
C LEU A 318 2.10 16.98 37.52
N THR A 319 2.12 15.70 37.86
CA THR A 319 1.83 15.26 39.22
C THR A 319 2.87 15.90 40.15
N PRO A 320 2.48 16.46 41.31
CA PRO A 320 3.45 16.95 42.28
C PRO A 320 4.41 15.82 42.67
N SER A 321 5.67 16.17 42.93
CA SER A 321 6.68 15.20 43.34
C SER A 321 6.21 14.43 44.58
N GLY A 322 6.09 13.11 44.46
CA GLY A 322 5.72 12.25 45.59
C GLY A 322 6.81 12.24 46.66
N GLN A 323 6.42 12.34 47.93
CA GLN A 323 7.36 12.28 49.07
C GLN A 323 7.54 10.87 49.66
N GLN A 324 6.75 9.89 49.20
CA GLN A 324 6.80 8.52 49.69
C GLN A 324 7.26 7.56 48.60
N GLY A 325 8.07 6.57 49.00
CA GLY A 325 8.65 5.60 48.08
C GLY A 325 7.60 4.67 47.44
N PRO A 326 7.96 3.96 46.36
CA PRO A 326 9.29 3.90 45.75
C PRO A 326 9.57 5.11 44.84
N VAL A 327 10.72 5.76 45.05
CA VAL A 327 11.14 6.93 44.26
C VAL A 327 11.63 6.46 42.89
N LEU A 328 10.91 6.86 41.84
CA LEU A 328 11.36 6.71 40.45
C LEU A 328 12.51 7.68 40.18
N ARG A 329 13.73 7.17 40.12
CA ARG A 329 14.92 7.95 39.75
C ARG A 329 14.99 8.00 38.22
N LEU A 330 14.59 9.12 37.64
CA LEU A 330 14.74 9.37 36.20
C LEU A 330 16.11 10.00 35.93
N ASN A 331 16.78 9.65 34.84
CA ASN A 331 17.99 10.33 34.36
C ASN A 331 17.67 11.64 33.61
N ALA A 332 16.46 12.16 33.78
CA ALA A 332 16.01 13.38 33.12
C ALA A 332 16.46 14.60 33.94
N PHE A 333 17.03 15.60 33.27
CA PHE A 333 17.36 16.89 33.89
C PHE A 333 16.17 17.85 33.77
N PRO A 334 15.82 18.59 34.84
CA PRO A 334 14.76 19.59 34.76
C PRO A 334 15.19 20.74 33.84
N ILE A 335 14.35 21.07 32.86
CA ILE A 335 14.52 22.28 32.05
C ILE A 335 13.97 23.45 32.85
N LEU A 336 14.85 24.20 33.53
CA LEU A 336 14.48 25.34 34.37
C LEU A 336 14.06 26.57 33.55
N SER A 337 14.51 26.65 32.30
CA SER A 337 14.18 27.74 31.38
C SER A 337 14.36 27.27 29.94
N THR A 338 13.47 27.68 29.05
CA THR A 338 13.67 27.47 27.61
C THR A 338 14.70 28.46 27.06
N PRO A 339 15.65 28.02 26.21
CA PRO A 339 16.63 28.93 25.62
C PRO A 339 15.92 29.93 24.70
N GLN A 340 16.03 31.22 25.01
CA GLN A 340 15.44 32.30 24.19
C GLN A 340 16.32 32.72 23.01
N LYS A 341 17.50 32.10 22.87
CA LYS A 341 18.47 32.40 21.81
C LYS A 341 18.90 31.08 21.19
N CYS A 342 18.87 31.00 19.87
CA CYS A 342 19.54 29.94 19.14
C CYS A 342 20.89 30.45 18.62
N LEU A 343 21.87 29.56 18.56
CA LEU A 343 23.11 29.84 17.86
C LEU A 343 22.85 29.69 16.36
N SER A 344 23.19 30.73 15.60
CA SER A 344 23.20 30.69 14.15
C SER A 344 24.62 30.42 13.68
N LEU A 345 24.79 29.46 12.77
CA LEU A 345 26.05 29.19 12.10
C LEU A 345 25.97 29.76 10.68
N THR A 346 26.97 30.54 10.31
CA THR A 346 27.14 31.03 8.94
C THR A 346 28.37 30.37 8.34
N PHE A 347 28.17 29.60 7.29
CA PHE A 347 29.27 28.90 6.60
C PHE A 347 29.76 29.74 5.43
N LYS A 348 31.08 29.73 5.18
CA LYS A 348 31.69 30.38 4.00
C LYS A 348 31.24 29.74 2.68
N SER A 349 30.80 28.49 2.72
CA SER A 349 30.23 27.73 1.61
C SER A 349 29.01 26.93 2.10
N PRO A 350 28.06 26.57 1.22
CA PRO A 350 26.98 25.66 1.58
C PRO A 350 27.55 24.36 2.16
N LYS A 351 26.96 23.87 3.24
CA LYS A 351 27.35 22.62 3.91
C LYS A 351 26.17 21.67 3.99
N ASP A 352 26.43 20.37 3.84
CA ASP A 352 25.42 19.33 4.05
C ASP A 352 25.54 18.67 5.44
N TRP A 353 24.53 17.86 5.78
CA TRP A 353 24.48 17.17 7.07
C TRP A 353 25.51 16.06 7.23
N GLY A 354 26.08 15.55 6.12
CA GLY A 354 27.16 14.57 6.15
C GLY A 354 28.47 15.22 6.59
N GLU A 355 28.83 16.34 5.95
CA GLU A 355 30.04 17.11 6.28
C GLU A 355 30.06 17.60 7.73
N LEU A 356 28.90 17.96 8.29
CA LEU A 356 28.78 18.41 9.67
C LEU A 356 28.96 17.29 10.70
N ARG A 357 28.58 16.04 10.37
CA ARG A 357 28.74 14.89 11.28
C ARG A 357 30.16 14.35 11.30
N GLU A 358 30.90 14.49 10.20
CA GLU A 358 32.32 14.09 10.16
C GLU A 358 33.23 15.04 10.93
N ALA A 359 32.78 16.28 11.18
CA ALA A 359 33.54 17.30 11.90
C ALA A 359 33.38 17.26 13.44
N THR A 360 32.47 16.41 13.95
CA THR A 360 32.24 16.16 15.38
C THR A 360 32.67 14.75 15.73
#